data_AF-A0A378TW74-F1
#
_entry.id   AF-A0A378TW74-F1
#
_cell.length_a   1.000
_cell.length_b   1.000
_cell.length_c   1.000
_cell.angle_alpha   90.00
_cell.angle_beta   90.00
_cell.angle_gamma   90.00
#
_symmetry.space_group_name_H-M   'P 1'
#
loop_
_entity.id
_entity.type
_entity.pdbx_description
1 polymer ?
#
loop_
_entity_poly.entity_id
_entity_poly.type
_entity_poly.pdbx_seq_one_letter_code
_entity_poly.pdbx_strand_id
1 'polypeptide(L)'
;MGVNEERISAMSAALLSVSERMIDTLSGSESERVMVQSKVGYVIVSAVAENLLLTVVARPDAKLGMVFHDIKKASQSVQAVLNGQVA
;
A
#
# COMPACT_ATOMS: atom_id res chain seq x y z
N MET A 1 5.86 21.13 1.61
CA MET A 1 5.88 20.02 2.57
C MET A 1 6.64 18.88 1.90
N GLY A 2 7.96 18.85 2.04
CA GLY A 2 8.80 17.80 1.45
C GLY A 2 8.76 16.59 2.36
N VAL A 3 8.17 15.49 1.90
CA VAL A 3 8.25 14.23 2.64
C VAL A 3 9.70 13.77 2.55
N ASN A 4 10.35 13.58 3.70
CA ASN A 4 11.75 13.17 3.76
C ASN A 4 11.84 11.71 3.30
N GLU A 5 12.37 11.48 2.09
CA GLU A 5 12.50 10.18 1.44
C GLU A 5 13.23 9.15 2.30
N GLU A 6 14.23 9.58 3.08
CA GLU A 6 14.99 8.73 3.99
C GLU A 6 14.12 8.21 5.14
N ARG A 7 13.24 9.07 5.69
CA ARG A 7 12.25 8.66 6.70
C ARG A 7 11.20 7.73 6.12
N ILE A 8 10.72 8.00 4.90
CA ILE A 8 9.78 7.10 4.20
C ILE A 8 10.43 5.74 3.99
N SER A 9 11.67 5.70 3.50
CA SER A 9 12.40 4.46 3.24
C SER A 9 12.56 3.60 4.49
N ALA A 10 12.96 4.20 5.62
CA ALA A 10 13.08 3.49 6.89
C ALA A 10 11.72 2.95 7.39
N MET A 11 10.66 3.75 7.27
CA MET A 11 9.31 3.33 7.66
C MET A 11 8.76 2.24 6.73
N SER A 12 9.05 2.31 5.43
CA SER A 12 8.72 1.28 4.44
C SER A 12 9.42 -0.04 4.72
N ALA A 13 10.71 -0.02 5.09
CA ALA A 13 11.44 -1.21 5.50
C ALA A 13 10.87 -1.83 6.79
N ALA A 14 10.51 -0.99 7.76
CA ALA A 14 9.84 -1.45 8.99
C ALA A 14 8.45 -2.04 8.69
N LEU A 15 7.68 -1.42 7.79
CA LEU A 15 6.39 -1.93 7.33
C LEU A 15 6.54 -3.26 6.60
N LEU A 16 7.58 -3.43 5.76
CA LEU A 16 7.88 -4.68 5.07
C LEU A 16 8.11 -5.82 6.08
N SER A 17 8.94 -5.59 7.09
CA SER A 17 9.22 -6.57 8.15
C SER A 17 7.98 -6.92 8.97
N VAL A 18 7.09 -5.96 9.21
CA VAL A 18 5.80 -6.21 9.88
C VAL A 18 4.85 -7.00 8.97
N SER A 19 4.81 -6.69 7.67
CA SER A 19 3.97 -7.40 6.71
C SER A 19 4.42 -8.84 6.49
N GLU A 20 5.72 -9.14 6.43
CA GLU A 20 6.23 -10.52 6.34
C GLU A 20 5.72 -11.40 7.49
N ARG A 21 5.71 -10.85 8.73
CA ARG A 21 5.16 -11.56 9.90
C ARG A 21 3.65 -11.70 9.87
N MET A 22 2.94 -10.71 9.31
CA MET A 22 1.49 -10.79 9.13
C MET A 22 1.13 -11.87 8.11
N ILE A 23 1.81 -11.89 6.95
CA ILE A 23 1.65 -12.88 5.87
C ILE A 23 1.78 -14.31 6.41
N ASP A 24 2.83 -14.57 7.19
CA ASP A 24 3.07 -15.87 7.81
C ASP A 24 1.93 -16.32 8.74
N THR A 25 1.24 -15.37 9.37
CA THR A 25 0.12 -15.61 10.28
C THR A 25 -1.22 -15.73 9.55
N LEU A 26 -1.33 -15.18 8.33
CA LEU A 26 -2.59 -14.98 7.61
C LEU A 26 -2.91 -16.05 6.56
N SER A 27 -2.19 -17.17 6.53
CA SER A 27 -2.22 -18.26 5.53
C SER A 27 -3.60 -18.87 5.22
N GLY A 28 -4.48 -18.09 4.60
CA GLY A 28 -5.77 -18.53 4.06
C GLY A 28 -6.88 -17.49 3.92
N SER A 29 -6.67 -16.31 3.31
CA SER A 29 -7.63 -15.66 2.36
C SER A 29 -7.24 -14.22 2.01
N GLU A 30 -7.49 -13.84 0.75
CA GLU A 30 -6.97 -12.65 0.06
C GLU A 30 -7.23 -11.27 0.70
N SER A 31 -6.23 -10.40 0.50
CA SER A 31 -6.15 -8.92 0.66
C SER A 31 -5.56 -8.38 1.96
N GLU A 32 -4.22 -8.33 2.04
CA GLU A 32 -3.47 -7.65 3.10
C GLU A 32 -3.19 -6.18 2.78
N ARG A 33 -4.06 -5.30 3.27
CA ARG A 33 -3.85 -3.86 3.27
C ARG A 33 -3.82 -3.35 4.70
N VAL A 34 -2.82 -2.55 5.03
CA VAL A 34 -2.73 -1.83 6.31
C VAL A 34 -3.21 -0.39 6.11
N MET A 35 -4.08 0.09 6.99
CA MET A 35 -4.51 1.49 7.01
C MET A 35 -4.29 2.09 8.40
N VAL A 36 -3.58 3.21 8.44
CA VAL A 36 -3.38 4.02 9.64
C VAL A 36 -4.19 5.30 9.48
N GLN A 37 -5.10 5.55 10.42
CA GLN A 37 -5.91 6.77 10.48
C GLN A 37 -5.41 7.69 11.57
N SER A 38 -5.40 9.00 11.29
CA SER A 38 -5.11 10.06 12.26
C SER A 38 -6.05 11.25 12.04
N LYS A 39 -5.98 12.26 12.92
CA LYS A 39 -6.73 13.52 12.73
C LYS A 39 -6.34 14.28 11.46
N VAL A 40 -5.15 14.02 10.93
CA VAL A 40 -4.58 14.71 9.75
C VAL A 40 -4.73 13.90 8.47
N GLY A 41 -5.34 12.72 8.50
CA GLY A 41 -5.61 11.91 7.32
C GLY A 41 -5.26 10.44 7.50
N TYR A 42 -5.04 9.78 6.36
CA TYR A 42 -4.85 8.35 6.24
C TYR A 42 -3.53 8.03 5.56
N VAL A 43 -2.87 6.97 6.03
CA VAL A 43 -1.80 6.29 5.30
C VAL A 43 -2.27 4.86 5.05
N ILE A 44 -2.28 4.44 3.78
CA ILE A 44 -2.74 3.13 3.36
C ILE A 44 -1.58 2.44 2.63
N VAL A 45 -1.23 1.23 3.04
CA VAL A 45 -0.19 0.41 2.41
C VAL A 45 -0.83 -0.88 1.94
N SER A 46 -0.75 -1.16 0.65
CA SER A 46 -1.33 -2.34 0.02
C SER A 46 -0.23 -3.16 -0.63
N ALA A 47 -0.16 -4.46 -0.34
CA ALA A 47 0.66 -5.37 -1.13
C ALA A 47 0.16 -5.40 -2.58
N VAL A 48 1.09 -5.33 -3.53
CA VAL A 48 0.80 -5.37 -4.97
C VAL A 48 1.46 -6.58 -5.63
N ALA A 49 2.64 -6.99 -5.16
CA ALA A 49 3.31 -8.23 -5.57
C ALA A 49 4.24 -8.69 -4.43
N GLU A 50 4.89 -9.84 -4.58
CA GLU A 50 5.73 -10.49 -3.56
C GLU A 50 6.71 -9.53 -2.86
N ASN A 51 7.30 -8.59 -3.60
CA ASN A 51 8.25 -7.61 -3.07
C ASN A 51 7.87 -6.16 -3.41
N LEU A 52 6.58 -5.87 -3.58
CA LEU A 52 6.12 -4.53 -3.96
C LEU A 52 4.90 -4.07 -3.15
N LEU A 53 5.05 -2.88 -2.56
CA LEU A 53 4.00 -2.20 -1.80
C LEU A 53 3.57 -0.91 -2.49
N LEU A 54 2.27 -0.61 -2.45
CA LEU A 54 1.70 0.68 -2.86
C LEU A 54 1.25 1.44 -1.61
N THR A 55 1.89 2.60 -1.37
CA THR A 55 1.56 3.50 -0.27
C THR A 55 0.77 4.70 -0.77
N VAL A 56 -0.38 4.97 -0.15
CA VAL A 56 -1.24 6.11 -0.43
C VAL A 56 -1.40 6.97 0.82
N VAL A 57 -1.27 8.28 0.64
CA VAL A 57 -1.57 9.28 1.66
C VAL A 57 -2.83 10.03 1.24
N ALA A 58 -3.84 10.04 2.09
CA ALA A 58 -5.11 10.70 1.82
C ALA A 58 -5.47 11.69 2.93
N ARG A 59 -6.12 12.78 2.54
CA ARG A 59 -6.65 13.79 3.47
C ARG A 59 -7.77 13.21 4.34
N PRO A 60 -8.08 13.81 5.50
CA PRO A 60 -9.13 13.31 6.39
C PRO A 60 -10.54 13.39 5.77
N ASP A 61 -10.75 14.25 4.77
CA ASP A 61 -12.01 14.40 4.02
C ASP A 61 -12.11 13.46 2.80
N ALA A 62 -11.10 12.60 2.58
CA ALA A 62 -11.07 11.73 1.41
C ALA A 62 -12.20 10.69 1.46
N LYS A 63 -12.88 10.49 0.33
CA LYS A 63 -13.89 9.44 0.19
C LYS A 63 -13.19 8.08 0.08
N LEU A 64 -13.00 7.39 1.20
CA LEU A 64 -12.22 6.15 1.27
C LEU A 64 -12.66 5.08 0.26
N GLY A 65 -13.96 4.97 -0.05
CA GLY A 65 -14.44 4.07 -1.09
C GLY A 65 -13.82 4.32 -2.47
N MET A 66 -13.63 5.60 -2.85
CA MET A 66 -12.95 5.96 -4.11
C MET A 66 -11.44 5.74 -4.00
N VAL A 67 -10.84 6.08 -2.85
CA VAL A 67 -9.41 5.81 -2.62
C VAL A 67 -9.11 4.30 -2.75
N PHE A 68 -9.95 3.44 -2.21
CA PHE A 68 -9.79 1.99 -2.34
C PHE A 68 -10.01 1.50 -3.77
N HIS A 69 -10.94 2.11 -4.51
CA HIS A 69 -11.14 1.83 -5.94
C HIS A 69 -9.88 2.17 -6.75
N ASP A 70 -9.30 3.34 -6.51
CA ASP A 70 -8.11 3.82 -7.20
C ASP A 70 -6.89 2.97 -6.85
N ILE A 71 -6.71 2.59 -5.58
CA ILE A 71 -5.65 1.67 -5.16
C ILE A 71 -5.78 0.34 -5.92
N LYS A 72 -6.99 -0.23 -6.01
CA LYS A 72 -7.19 -1.49 -6.75
C LYS A 72 -6.79 -1.37 -8.22
N LYS A 73 -7.23 -0.31 -8.90
CA LYS A 73 -6.88 -0.05 -10.31
C LYS A 73 -5.38 0.19 -10.51
N ALA A 74 -4.76 0.96 -9.62
CA ALA A 74 -3.33 1.23 -9.66
C ALA A 74 -2.51 -0.05 -9.46
N SER A 75 -2.87 -0.87 -8.46
CA SER A 75 -2.22 -2.17 -8.23
C SER A 75 -2.30 -3.08 -9.46
N GLN A 76 -3.47 -3.18 -10.10
CA GLN A 76 -3.63 -3.97 -11.33
C GLN A 76 -2.77 -3.44 -12.49
N SER A 77 -2.70 -2.11 -12.65
CA SER A 77 -1.90 -1.48 -13.70
C SER A 77 -0.40 -1.75 -13.48
N VAL A 78 0.06 -1.65 -12.24
CA VAL A 78 1.45 -1.94 -11.88
C VAL A 78 1.78 -3.42 -12.09
N GLN A 79 0.90 -4.34 -11.70
CA GLN A 79 1.07 -5.76 -11.98
C GLN A 79 1.16 -6.05 -13.48
N ALA A 80 0.33 -5.41 -14.31
CA ALA A 80 0.37 -5.60 -15.77
C ALA A 80 1.71 -5.15 -16.37
N VAL A 81 2.28 -4.04 -15.88
CA VAL A 81 3.61 -3.55 -16.29
C VAL A 81 4.71 -4.53 -15.88
N LEU A 82 4.68 -5.03 -14.64
CA LEU A 82 5.66 -5.99 -14.13
C LEU A 82 5.63 -7.32 -14.88
N ASN A 83 4.44 -7.77 -15.29
CA ASN A 83 4.24 -9.01 -16.03
C ASN A 83 4.51 -8.87 -17.54
N GLY A 84 4.92 -7.69 -18.01
CA GLY A 84 5.21 -7.43 -19.44
C GLY A 84 3.97 -7.49 -20.35
N GLN A 85 2.77 -7.31 -19.80
CA GLN A 85 1.49 -7.39 -20.53
C GLN A 85 1.05 -6.05 -21.14
N VAL A 86 1.98 -5.12 -21.33
CA VAL A 86 1.68 -3.82 -21.93
C VAL A 86 1.87 -3.95 -23.44
N ALA A 87 0.77 -3.82 -24.18
CA ALA A 87 0.77 -3.68 -25.64
C ALA A 87 1.34 -2.33 -26.09
#